data_AF-A0A3I8HEL3-F1
#
_entry.id   AF-A0A3I8HEL3-F1
#
_cell.length_a   1.000
_cell.length_b   1.000
_cell.length_c   1.000
_cell.angle_alpha   90.00
_cell.angle_beta   90.00
_cell.angle_gamma   90.00
#
_symmetry.space_group_name_H-M   'P 1'
#
loop_
_entity.id
_entity.type
_entity.pdbx_description
1 polymer ?
#
loop_
_entity_poly.entity_id
_entity_poly.type
_entity_poly.pdbx_seq_one_letter_code
_entity_poly.pdbx_strand_id
1 'polypeptide(L)'
;MIEIALGDAGAMIDSYISARYTLPLTVVPGALAQHCCVIAWYLMNDVRATEQATQRYKDAIRWLESVRDGKTPLGVEADTATAPESENLAQVQSDPPVFSRKQRGFI
;
A
#
# COMPACT_ATOMS: atom_id res chain seq x y z
N MET A 1 12.34 8.70 19.42
CA MET A 1 10.88 8.96 19.46
C MET A 1 10.18 8.42 18.22
N ILE A 2 10.59 8.81 17.01
CA ILE A 2 10.03 8.25 15.76
C ILE A 2 10.23 6.74 15.65
N GLU A 3 11.41 6.22 16.01
CA GLU A 3 11.68 4.77 16.00
C GLU A 3 10.77 3.99 16.95
N ILE A 4 10.37 4.57 18.08
CA ILE A 4 9.46 3.93 19.04
C ILE A 4 8.06 3.86 18.42
N ALA A 5 7.56 4.96 17.85
CA ALA A 5 6.27 4.98 17.18
C ALA A 5 6.21 4.04 15.96
N LEU A 6 7.30 3.92 15.20
CA LEU A 6 7.42 2.94 14.11
C LEU A 6 7.48 1.51 14.63
N GLY A 7 8.17 1.25 15.74
CA GLY A 7 8.20 -0.05 16.40
C GLY A 7 6.82 -0.49 16.88
N ASP A 8 6.09 0.41 17.55
CA ASP A 8 4.73 0.15 18.02
C ASP A 8 3.75 -0.05 16.86
N ALA A 9 3.83 0.78 15.81
CA ALA A 9 3.03 0.61 14.61
C ALA A 9 3.34 -0.70 13.87
N GLY A 10 4.62 -1.08 13.81
CA GLY A 10 5.07 -2.36 13.25
C GLY A 10 4.52 -3.54 14.03
N ALA A 11 4.66 -3.55 15.37
CA ALA A 11 4.12 -4.59 16.23
C ALA A 11 2.60 -4.71 16.13
N MET A 12 1.90 -3.59 15.99
CA MET A 12 0.46 -3.57 15.74
C MET A 12 0.13 -4.26 14.42
N ILE A 13 0.78 -3.87 13.31
CA ILE A 13 0.57 -4.48 12.00
C ILE A 13 0.88 -5.98 12.03
N ASP A 14 2.00 -6.37 12.61
CA ASP A 14 2.43 -7.76 12.77
C ASP A 14 1.36 -8.59 13.49
N SER A 15 0.70 -8.04 14.51
CA SER A 15 -0.42 -8.70 15.17
C SER A 15 -1.61 -8.97 14.23
N TYR A 16 -1.89 -8.09 13.26
CA TYR A 16 -2.98 -8.29 12.30
C TYR A 16 -2.64 -9.32 11.21
N ILE A 17 -1.38 -9.34 10.76
CA ILE A 17 -0.93 -10.22 9.67
C ILE A 17 -0.44 -11.59 10.16
N SER A 18 -0.01 -11.72 11.42
CA SER A 18 0.48 -12.98 12.02
C SER A 18 -0.50 -14.14 11.93
N ALA A 19 -1.80 -13.85 11.82
CA ALA A 19 -2.85 -14.85 11.64
C ALA A 19 -2.78 -15.56 10.27
N ARG A 20 -2.14 -14.94 9.27
CA ARG A 20 -2.08 -15.43 7.88
C ARG A 20 -0.67 -15.58 7.32
N TYR A 21 0.28 -14.78 7.80
CA TYR A 21 1.63 -14.74 7.27
C TYR A 21 2.63 -15.14 8.35
N THR A 22 3.61 -15.96 7.98
CA THR A 22 4.76 -16.29 8.82
C THR A 22 5.72 -15.09 8.88
N LEU A 23 5.92 -14.58 10.10
CA LEU A 23 6.88 -13.52 10.41
C LEU A 23 8.27 -14.14 10.70
N PRO A 24 9.37 -13.46 10.35
CA PRO A 24 9.44 -12.17 9.67
C PRO A 24 9.14 -12.27 8.17
N LEU A 25 8.43 -11.28 7.62
CA LEU A 25 8.14 -11.19 6.19
C LEU A 25 9.45 -10.97 5.39
N THR A 26 9.70 -11.80 4.37
CA THR A 26 10.88 -11.69 3.51
C THR A 26 10.81 -10.49 2.55
N VAL A 27 9.60 -10.11 2.13
CA VAL A 27 9.34 -8.97 1.25
C VAL A 27 8.20 -8.16 1.85
N VAL A 28 8.49 -6.90 2.19
CA VAL A 28 7.48 -5.96 2.68
C VAL A 28 7.00 -5.10 1.51
N PRO A 29 5.71 -5.17 1.13
CA PRO A 29 5.18 -4.33 0.05
C PRO A 29 5.15 -2.86 0.47
N GLY A 30 5.40 -1.96 -0.48
CA GLY A 30 5.40 -0.50 -0.24
C GLY A 30 4.09 0.01 0.35
N ALA A 31 2.96 -0.62 0.01
CA ALA A 31 1.65 -0.31 0.60
C ALA A 31 1.63 -0.52 2.13
N LEU A 32 2.21 -1.61 2.63
CA LEU A 32 2.28 -1.89 4.07
C LEU A 32 3.17 -0.88 4.79
N ALA A 33 4.30 -0.51 4.19
CA ALA A 33 5.17 0.54 4.72
C ALA A 33 4.45 1.90 4.81
N GLN A 34 3.64 2.25 3.81
CA GLN A 34 2.84 3.48 3.86
C GLN A 34 1.81 3.46 5.00
N HIS A 35 1.12 2.34 5.18
CA HIS A 35 0.12 2.20 6.25
C HIS A 35 0.77 2.24 7.64
N CYS A 36 1.93 1.60 7.80
CA CYS A 36 2.76 1.71 9.00
C CYS A 36 3.12 3.17 9.32
N CYS A 37 3.57 3.91 8.31
CA CYS A 37 3.92 5.32 8.47
C CYS A 37 2.71 6.18 8.88
N VAL A 38 1.52 5.93 8.30
CA VAL A 38 0.28 6.63 8.69
C VAL A 38 -0.09 6.36 10.14
N ILE A 39 0.00 5.11 10.59
CA ILE A 39 -0.28 4.71 11.97
C ILE A 39 0.72 5.34 12.93
N ALA A 40 2.03 5.24 12.64
CA ALA A 40 3.08 5.85 13.44
C ALA A 40 2.91 7.38 13.52
N TRP A 41 2.53 8.02 12.41
CA TRP A 41 2.27 9.46 12.37
C TRP A 41 1.05 9.84 13.22
N TYR A 42 -0.01 9.03 13.20
CA TYR A 42 -1.17 9.24 14.07
C TYR A 42 -0.81 9.11 15.56
N LEU A 43 -0.10 8.04 15.93
CA LEU A 43 0.37 7.81 17.31
C LEU A 43 1.26 8.96 17.82
N MET A 44 2.07 9.55 16.95
CA MET A 44 2.90 10.71 17.28
C MET A 44 2.07 12.01 17.44
N ASN A 45 0.93 12.12 16.76
CA ASN A 45 0.07 13.32 16.78
C ASN A 45 -1.09 13.23 17.78
N ASP A 46 -1.06 12.29 18.73
CA ASP A 46 -2.15 11.97 19.68
C ASP A 46 -2.81 13.21 20.35
N VAL A 47 -2.03 14.25 20.64
CA VAL A 47 -2.50 15.49 21.31
C VAL A 47 -3.17 16.50 20.35
N ARG A 48 -2.94 16.39 19.03
CA ARG A 48 -3.43 17.34 17.99
C ARG A 48 -3.92 16.62 16.73
N ALA A 49 -4.45 15.41 16.86
CA ALA A 49 -4.95 14.67 15.71
C ALA A 49 -6.08 15.45 15.03
N THR A 50 -5.85 15.86 13.79
CA THR A 50 -6.89 16.47 12.96
C THR A 50 -7.89 15.41 12.53
N GLU A 51 -9.12 15.82 12.19
CA GLU A 51 -10.15 14.88 11.70
C GLU A 51 -9.65 14.08 10.48
N GLN A 52 -8.85 14.70 9.62
CA GLN A 52 -8.22 14.04 8.48
C GLN A 52 -7.19 12.97 8.91
N ALA A 53 -6.41 13.22 9.97
CA ALA A 53 -5.48 12.23 10.52
C ALA A 53 -6.22 11.01 11.06
N THR A 54 -7.29 11.25 11.82
CA THR A 54 -8.17 10.21 12.35
C THR A 54 -8.83 9.40 11.25
N GLN A 55 -9.26 10.05 10.16
CA GLN A 55 -9.85 9.37 9.01
C GLN A 55 -8.83 8.46 8.33
N ARG A 56 -7.62 8.96 8.04
CA ARG A 56 -6.54 8.15 7.46
C ARG A 56 -6.13 6.98 8.34
N TYR A 57 -6.10 7.17 9.65
CA TYR A 57 -5.86 6.08 10.61
C TYR A 57 -6.94 5.01 10.51
N LYS A 58 -8.22 5.39 10.52
CA LYS A 58 -9.35 4.45 10.36
C LYS A 58 -9.28 3.70 9.03
N ASP A 59 -8.95 4.38 7.94
CA ASP A 59 -8.82 3.76 6.62
C ASP A 59 -7.66 2.74 6.59
N ALA A 60 -6.54 3.05 7.26
CA ALA A 60 -5.42 2.13 7.40
C ALA A 60 -5.79 0.87 8.21
N ILE A 61 -6.54 1.02 9.31
CA ILE A 61 -7.04 -0.12 10.10
C ILE A 61 -7.99 -0.99 9.26
N ARG A 62 -8.93 -0.39 8.52
CA ARG A 62 -9.85 -1.13 7.63
C ARG A 62 -9.13 -1.93 6.55
N TRP A 63 -8.04 -1.38 6.02
CA TRP A 63 -7.19 -2.08 5.07
C TRP A 63 -6.49 -3.28 5.73
N LEU A 64 -5.93 -3.11 6.93
CA LEU A 64 -5.32 -4.22 7.70
C LEU A 64 -6.34 -5.32 8.04
N GLU A 65 -7.57 -4.95 8.37
CA GLU A 65 -8.67 -5.91 8.57
C GLU A 65 -8.99 -6.67 7.28
N SER A 66 -9.00 -6.00 6.12
CA SER A 66 -9.23 -6.63 4.82
C SER A 66 -8.09 -7.58 4.44
N VAL A 67 -6.84 -7.26 4.80
CA VAL A 67 -5.68 -8.13 4.64
C VAL A 67 -5.78 -9.36 5.57
N ARG A 68 -6.17 -9.17 6.83
CA ARG A 68 -6.42 -10.26 7.79
C ARG A 68 -7.52 -11.22 7.30
N ASP A 69 -8.59 -10.67 6.74
CA ASP A 69 -9.68 -11.44 6.12
C ASP A 69 -9.24 -12.16 4.83
N GLY A 70 -8.10 -11.78 4.25
CA GLY A 70 -7.59 -12.30 2.98
C GLY A 70 -8.31 -11.73 1.75
N LYS A 71 -9.03 -10.61 1.89
CA LYS A 71 -9.69 -9.91 0.77
C LYS A 71 -8.69 -9.10 -0.06
N THR A 72 -7.60 -8.66 0.56
CA THR A 72 -6.54 -7.90 -0.10
C THR A 72 -5.23 -8.67 0.01
N PRO A 73 -4.65 -9.14 -1.11
CA PRO A 73 -3.37 -9.80 -1.07
C PRO A 73 -2.28 -8.77 -0.76
N LEU A 74 -1.34 -9.13 0.12
CA LEU A 74 -0.13 -8.33 0.38
C LEU A 74 0.86 -8.36 -0.80
N GLY A 75 0.56 -9.13 -1.86
CA GLY A 75 1.40 -9.26 -3.04
C GLY A 75 2.70 -10.02 -2.80
N VAL A 76 2.84 -10.68 -1.65
CA VAL A 76 4.09 -11.39 -1.30
C VAL A 76 4.19 -12.67 -2.12
N GLU A 77 3.15 -13.50 -2.21
CA GLU A 77 3.09 -14.64 -3.13
C GLU A 77 1.62 -15.00 -3.42
N ALA A 78 1.13 -14.65 -4.61
CA ALA A 78 0.10 -15.40 -5.33
C ALA A 78 -0.02 -14.82 -6.74
N ASP A 79 0.58 -15.56 -7.68
CA ASP A 79 0.11 -15.70 -9.05
C ASP A 79 -1.41 -15.48 -9.14
N THR A 80 -1.85 -14.63 -10.08
CA THR A 80 -3.22 -14.23 -10.41
C THR A 80 -3.77 -12.93 -9.79
N ALA A 81 -3.92 -11.95 -10.68
CA ALA A 81 -4.85 -10.82 -10.66
C ALA A 81 -4.59 -9.68 -9.67
N THR A 82 -3.98 -8.62 -10.22
CA THR A 82 -4.22 -7.22 -9.87
C THR A 82 -3.91 -6.86 -8.40
N ALA A 83 -2.62 -6.73 -8.10
CA ALA A 83 -2.22 -5.83 -7.03
C ALA A 83 -2.58 -4.39 -7.47
N PRO A 84 -3.27 -3.57 -6.66
CA PRO A 84 -3.13 -2.14 -6.81
C PRO A 84 -1.73 -1.82 -6.32
N GLU A 85 -0.79 -1.88 -7.26
CA GLU A 85 0.46 -1.17 -7.15
C GLU A 85 0.13 0.25 -6.69
N SER A 86 0.43 0.56 -5.43
CA SER A 86 0.67 1.94 -5.03
C SER A 86 2.04 2.32 -5.57
N GLU A 87 2.18 2.21 -6.90
CA GLU A 87 3.18 2.91 -7.65
C GLU A 87 2.69 4.35 -7.74
N ASN A 88 3.35 5.21 -6.99
CA ASN A 88 3.52 6.60 -7.40
C ASN A 88 4.43 6.64 -8.65
N LEU A 89 4.06 5.91 -9.70
CA LEU A 89 4.58 6.07 -11.04
C LEU A 89 3.35 6.37 -11.89
N ALA A 90 3.21 7.63 -12.28
CA ALA A 90 2.38 7.99 -13.40
C ALA A 90 2.94 7.25 -14.63
N GLN A 91 2.52 6.01 -14.85
CA GLN A 91 2.77 5.32 -16.11
C GLN A 91 1.82 5.93 -17.14
N VAL A 92 2.32 6.93 -17.88
CA VAL A 92 1.68 7.37 -19.11
C VAL A 92 1.85 6.25 -20.13
N GLN A 93 0.82 5.42 -20.26
CA GLN A 93 0.78 4.43 -21.32
C GLN A 93 0.48 5.18 -22.63
N SER A 94 1.55 5.57 -23.32
CA SER A 94 1.45 6.22 -24.63
C SER A 94 1.04 5.17 -25.66
N ASP A 95 -0.19 5.24 -26.17
CA ASP A 95 -0.61 4.46 -27.34
C ASP A 95 0.28 4.82 -28.54
N PRO A 96 0.72 3.86 -29.37
CA PRO A 96 1.59 4.16 -30.52
C PRO A 96 0.90 5.18 -31.45
N PRO A 97 1.61 6.20 -31.96
CA PRO A 97 0.99 7.27 -32.73
C PRO A 97 0.37 6.72 -34.02
N VAL A 98 -0.97 6.63 -34.04
CA VAL A 98 -1.79 6.13 -35.16
C VAL A 98 -1.64 7.00 -36.41
N PHE A 99 -1.12 8.23 -36.29
CA PHE A 99 -0.85 9.12 -37.41
C PHE A 99 0.65 9.35 -37.61
N SER A 100 1.37 8.35 -38.11
CA SER A 100 2.67 8.60 -38.72
C SER A 100 2.48 8.91 -40.21
N ARG A 101 3.05 10.03 -40.67
CA ARG A 101 2.99 10.50 -42.08
C ARG A 101 3.70 9.56 -43.09
N LYS A 102 4.17 8.39 -42.65
CA LYS A 102 4.94 7.44 -43.48
C LYS A 102 4.14 6.25 -44.02
N GLN A 103 2.83 6.16 -43.77
CA GLN A 103 1.99 5.16 -44.45
C GLN A 103 1.50 5.72 -45.80
N ARG A 104 2.39 5.76 -46.80
CA ARG A 104 2.00 5.81 -48.21
C ARG A 104 2.24 4.44 -48.80
N GLY A 105 1.16 3.68 -48.96
CA GLY A 105 1.21 2.35 -49.55
C GLY A 105 -0.16 1.76 -49.79
N PHE A 106 -1.03 2.49 -50.49
CA PHE A 106 -2.17 1.93 -51.23
C PHE A 106 -2.41 2.81 -52.46
N ILE A 107 -1.78 2.43 -53.57
CA ILE A 107 -2.36 2.15 -54.91
C ILE A 107 -1.25 1.61 -55.81
#